data_AF-A0A371WJ16-F1
#
_entry.id   AF-A0A371WJ16-F1
#
_cell.length_a   1.000
_cell.length_b   1.000
_cell.length_c   1.000
_cell.angle_alpha   90.00
_cell.angle_beta   90.00
_cell.angle_gamma   90.00
#
_symmetry.space_group_name_H-M   'P 1'
#
loop_
_entity.id
_entity.type
_entity.pdbx_description
1 polymer ?
#
loop_
_entity_poly.entity_id
_entity_poly.type
_entity_poly.pdbx_seq_one_letter_code
_entity_poly.pdbx_strand_id
1 'polypeptide(L)'
;MTFSLIRKVFQGIADRRQMYRLFNRHAQRPNRSGGGDGHLFAGEWFEIAEAEYDYMLEILPPLFMRGGMFALREFLTGSVTSVFFTIEIDGGRRYFHGYCDLSDKGSPERMRDAILCRESRPVRAMTREERIEHIWSSTHDEYRGYAGERWPERHRGKRTVPFYDGREGTGVKLLENLTDAEIAAKLPVHLRYLPDAIAA
;
A
#
# COMPACT_ATOMS: atom_id res chain seq x y z
N MET A 1 1.96 23.51 0.53
CA MET A 1 1.10 22.33 0.35
C MET A 1 1.89 21.11 0.78
N THR A 2 1.48 20.44 1.85
CA THR A 2 2.08 19.17 2.28
C THR A 2 1.48 18.07 1.41
N PHE A 3 2.24 17.59 0.42
CA PHE A 3 1.84 16.46 -0.41
C PHE A 3 1.88 15.18 0.43
N SER A 4 0.88 14.30 0.29
CA SER A 4 0.94 12.96 0.90
C SER A 4 2.13 12.19 0.34
N LEU A 5 2.84 11.48 1.22
CA LEU A 5 3.98 10.67 0.82
C LEU A 5 3.51 9.51 -0.06
N ILE A 6 4.02 9.48 -1.30
CA ILE A 6 3.80 8.37 -2.23
C ILE A 6 4.56 7.14 -1.74
N ARG A 7 3.88 6.02 -1.55
CA ARG A 7 4.45 4.81 -0.95
C ARG A 7 3.86 3.54 -1.52
N LYS A 8 4.75 2.58 -1.78
CA LYS A 8 4.38 1.23 -2.18
C LYS A 8 3.87 0.47 -0.97
N VAL A 9 2.63 -0.03 -1.04
CA VAL A 9 2.01 -0.71 0.11
C VAL A 9 2.05 -2.23 0.03
N PHE A 10 2.28 -2.80 -1.14
CA PHE A 10 2.32 -4.24 -1.33
C PHE A 10 3.39 -4.62 -2.36
N GLN A 11 4.14 -5.68 -2.06
CA GLN A 11 5.19 -6.21 -2.90
C GLN A 11 4.71 -7.51 -3.54
N GLY A 12 4.83 -7.58 -4.87
CA GLY A 12 4.23 -8.62 -5.70
C GLY A 12 3.03 -8.09 -6.48
N ILE A 13 2.46 -8.96 -7.32
CA ILE A 13 1.28 -8.68 -8.15
C ILE A 13 0.06 -9.15 -7.36
N ALA A 14 -0.83 -8.22 -7.00
CA ALA A 14 -2.04 -8.56 -6.25
C ALA A 14 -3.09 -9.21 -7.16
N ASP A 15 -3.57 -10.38 -6.77
CA ASP A 15 -4.76 -10.99 -7.38
C ASP A 15 -6.04 -10.23 -7.01
N ARG A 16 -7.18 -10.56 -7.64
CA ARG A 16 -8.48 -9.92 -7.36
C ARG A 16 -8.86 -9.87 -5.88
N ARG A 17 -8.65 -10.97 -5.13
CA ARG A 17 -9.01 -11.03 -3.70
C ARG A 17 -8.10 -10.10 -2.89
N GLN A 18 -6.80 -10.11 -3.19
CA GLN A 18 -5.81 -9.25 -2.56
C GLN A 18 -6.07 -7.77 -2.88
N MET A 19 -6.40 -7.44 -4.13
CA MET A 19 -6.74 -6.09 -4.58
C MET A 19 -7.87 -5.48 -3.74
N TYR A 20 -8.99 -6.20 -3.56
CA TYR A 20 -10.09 -5.71 -2.73
C TYR A 20 -9.75 -5.55 -1.26
N ARG A 21 -8.88 -6.42 -0.71
CA ARG A 21 -8.35 -6.27 0.66
C ARG A 21 -7.43 -5.06 0.77
N LEU A 22 -6.65 -4.76 -0.26
CA LEU A 22 -5.77 -3.60 -0.31
C LEU A 22 -6.57 -2.29 -0.41
N PHE A 23 -7.65 -2.26 -1.20
CA PHE A 23 -8.58 -1.12 -1.25
C PHE A 23 -9.15 -0.77 0.13
N ASN A 24 -9.38 -1.79 0.97
CA ASN A 24 -9.99 -1.63 2.29
C ASN A 24 -8.98 -1.83 3.45
N ARG A 25 -7.68 -1.67 3.20
CA ARG A 25 -6.61 -1.94 4.19
C ARG A 25 -6.69 -1.15 5.50
N HIS A 26 -7.51 -0.10 5.56
CA HIS A 26 -7.72 0.73 6.76
C HIS A 26 -9.14 0.62 7.32
N ALA A 27 -9.93 -0.39 6.91
CA ALA A 27 -11.33 -0.52 7.29
C ALA A 27 -11.58 -0.61 8.81
N GLN A 28 -10.62 -1.12 9.59
CA GLN A 28 -10.71 -1.29 11.04
C GLN A 28 -10.30 -0.05 11.84
N ARG A 29 -10.01 1.09 11.20
CA ARG A 29 -9.58 2.29 11.91
C ARG A 29 -10.72 2.85 12.78
N PRO A 30 -10.47 3.14 14.06
CA PRO A 30 -11.42 3.87 14.91
C PRO A 30 -11.75 5.25 14.32
N ASN A 31 -12.98 5.74 14.50
CA ASN A 31 -13.44 7.08 14.11
C ASN A 31 -13.46 7.39 12.60
N ARG A 32 -13.75 6.39 11.74
CA ARG A 32 -13.91 6.56 10.28
C ARG A 32 -14.96 7.61 9.87
N SER A 33 -15.91 7.93 10.75
CA SER A 33 -17.07 8.78 10.49
C SER A 33 -16.77 10.27 10.27
N GLY A 34 -15.51 10.71 10.33
CA GLY A 34 -15.13 12.13 10.22
C GLY A 34 -14.79 12.65 8.81
N GLY A 35 -14.83 11.83 7.75
CA GLY A 35 -14.57 12.27 6.37
C GLY A 35 -13.14 12.77 6.08
N GLY A 36 -12.23 12.69 7.05
CA GLY A 36 -10.85 13.21 6.98
C GLY A 36 -9.78 12.15 6.70
N ASP A 37 -10.17 10.91 6.42
CA ASP A 37 -9.23 9.77 6.30
C ASP A 37 -8.54 9.69 4.93
N GLY A 38 -8.86 10.59 4.00
CA GLY A 38 -8.28 10.59 2.65
C GLY A 38 -6.77 10.68 2.62
N HIS A 39 -6.17 11.38 3.59
CA HIS A 39 -4.72 11.46 3.74
C HIS A 39 -4.06 10.10 4.00
N LEU A 40 -4.79 9.13 4.56
CA LEU A 40 -4.28 7.78 4.75
C LEU A 40 -4.14 7.06 3.42
N PHE A 41 -5.12 7.14 2.54
CA PHE A 41 -5.07 6.42 1.28
C PHE A 41 -4.24 7.17 0.23
N ALA A 42 -4.29 8.50 0.23
CA ALA A 42 -3.57 9.32 -0.73
C ALA A 42 -2.07 8.97 -0.76
N GLY A 43 -1.57 8.67 -1.96
CA GLY A 43 -0.17 8.28 -2.17
C GLY A 43 0.10 6.78 -2.05
N GLU A 44 -0.85 5.95 -1.61
CA GLU A 44 -0.67 4.50 -1.59
C GLU A 44 -0.82 3.90 -2.99
N TRP A 45 0.08 2.98 -3.35
CA TRP A 45 0.00 2.25 -4.60
C TRP A 45 0.54 0.82 -4.49
N PHE A 46 0.10 -0.04 -5.42
CA PHE A 46 0.56 -1.42 -5.56
C PHE A 46 0.36 -1.93 -6.99
N GLU A 47 1.00 -3.05 -7.32
CA GLU A 47 0.89 -3.71 -8.61
C GLU A 47 -0.27 -4.71 -8.63
N ILE A 48 -0.96 -4.78 -9.76
CA ILE A 48 -2.08 -5.71 -10.03
C ILE A 48 -1.82 -6.44 -11.35
N ALA A 49 -2.54 -7.53 -11.61
CA ALA A 49 -2.45 -8.18 -12.91
C ALA A 49 -3.30 -7.43 -13.96
N GLU A 50 -3.02 -7.72 -15.23
CA GLU A 50 -3.77 -7.18 -16.38
C GLU A 50 -5.27 -7.47 -16.27
N ALA A 51 -5.63 -8.70 -15.89
CA ALA A 51 -7.03 -9.11 -15.74
C ALA A 51 -7.78 -8.30 -14.68
N GLU A 52 -7.12 -7.85 -13.61
CA GLU A 52 -7.70 -6.95 -12.61
C GLU A 52 -7.81 -5.52 -13.14
N TYR A 53 -6.84 -5.05 -13.92
CA TYR A 53 -6.90 -3.73 -14.56
C TYR A 53 -8.09 -3.64 -15.52
N ASP A 54 -8.21 -4.59 -16.44
CA ASP A 54 -9.29 -4.64 -17.44
C ASP A 54 -10.65 -4.79 -16.76
N TYR A 55 -10.72 -5.67 -15.75
CA TYR A 55 -11.93 -5.83 -14.96
C TYR A 55 -12.37 -4.53 -14.30
N MET A 56 -11.45 -3.78 -13.68
CA MET A 56 -11.80 -2.50 -13.05
C MET A 56 -12.18 -1.42 -14.07
N LEU A 57 -11.65 -1.49 -15.29
CA LEU A 57 -12.02 -0.59 -16.38
C LEU A 57 -13.44 -0.86 -16.90
N GLU A 58 -13.86 -2.11 -16.92
CA GLU A 58 -15.18 -2.53 -17.44
C GLU A 58 -16.34 -2.36 -16.44
N ILE A 59 -16.05 -2.14 -15.15
CA ILE A 59 -17.10 -2.00 -14.12
C ILE A 59 -18.00 -0.78 -14.38
N LEU A 60 -17.40 0.39 -14.62
CA LEU A 60 -18.12 1.66 -14.82
C LEU A 60 -17.32 2.58 -15.73
N PRO A 61 -17.99 3.47 -16.52
CA PRO A 61 -17.28 4.45 -17.33
C PRO A 61 -16.33 5.29 -16.48
N PRO A 62 -15.04 5.39 -16.86
CA PRO A 62 -14.04 6.08 -16.04
C PRO A 62 -14.35 7.57 -15.95
N LEU A 63 -13.95 8.19 -14.83
CA LEU A 63 -14.02 9.63 -14.63
C LEU A 63 -13.18 10.38 -15.66
N PHE A 64 -11.99 9.85 -15.94
CA PHE A 64 -11.14 10.25 -17.06
C PHE A 64 -10.32 9.06 -17.52
N MET A 65 -9.86 9.11 -18.77
CA MET A 65 -8.84 8.21 -19.30
C MET A 65 -7.86 9.02 -20.15
N ARG A 66 -6.56 8.97 -19.82
CA ARG A 66 -5.50 9.66 -20.56
C ARG A 66 -4.13 9.11 -20.20
N GLY A 67 -3.17 9.17 -21.13
CA GLY A 67 -1.75 8.94 -20.82
C GLY A 67 -1.43 7.60 -20.13
N GLY A 68 -2.13 6.53 -20.51
CA GLY A 68 -1.97 5.20 -19.93
C GLY A 68 -2.60 5.04 -18.54
N MET A 69 -3.51 5.91 -18.12
CA MET A 69 -4.20 5.82 -16.84
C MET A 69 -5.68 6.15 -16.94
N PHE A 70 -6.47 5.60 -16.03
CA PHE A 70 -7.87 5.96 -15.84
C PHE A 70 -8.21 6.09 -14.35
N ALA A 71 -9.19 6.91 -14.02
CA ALA A 71 -9.70 7.06 -12.65
C ALA A 71 -11.14 6.56 -12.54
N LEU A 72 -11.47 5.94 -11.41
CA LEU A 72 -12.85 5.61 -11.08
C LEU A 72 -13.65 6.86 -10.70
N ARG A 73 -14.96 6.78 -10.90
CA ARG A 73 -15.91 7.84 -10.52
C ARG A 73 -16.25 7.81 -9.03
N GLU A 74 -16.07 6.65 -8.39
CA GLU A 74 -16.32 6.43 -6.97
C GLU A 74 -15.15 6.96 -6.15
N PHE A 75 -15.39 8.06 -5.45
CA PHE A 75 -14.43 8.61 -4.51
C PHE A 75 -14.47 7.82 -3.20
N LEU A 76 -13.28 7.47 -2.70
CA LEU A 76 -13.14 6.79 -1.42
C LEU A 76 -13.50 7.73 -0.27
N THR A 77 -13.03 8.98 -0.34
CA THR A 77 -13.30 10.05 0.63
C THR A 77 -12.79 11.38 0.07
N GLY A 78 -13.58 12.45 0.23
CA GLY A 78 -13.25 13.77 -0.29
C GLY A 78 -12.93 13.71 -1.79
N SER A 79 -11.71 14.11 -2.15
CA SER A 79 -11.17 14.14 -3.52
C SER A 79 -10.27 12.95 -3.86
N VAL A 80 -10.13 11.96 -2.96
CA VAL A 80 -9.27 10.79 -3.18
C VAL A 80 -10.06 9.69 -3.89
N THR A 81 -9.55 9.21 -5.02
CA THR A 81 -10.12 8.11 -5.80
C THR A 81 -9.04 7.14 -6.28
N SER A 82 -9.48 5.95 -6.70
CA SER A 82 -8.65 4.95 -7.36
C SER A 82 -8.26 5.41 -8.76
N VAL A 83 -6.97 5.39 -9.04
CA VAL A 83 -6.40 5.59 -10.38
C VAL A 83 -5.62 4.33 -10.75
N PHE A 84 -5.83 3.86 -11.96
CA PHE A 84 -5.16 2.70 -12.52
C PHE A 84 -4.17 3.13 -13.59
N PHE A 85 -3.02 2.48 -13.64
CA PHE A 85 -1.92 2.85 -14.51
C PHE A 85 -1.43 1.65 -15.31
N THR A 86 -1.12 1.91 -16.58
CA THR A 86 -0.43 1.02 -17.49
C THR A 86 0.93 1.65 -17.78
N ILE A 87 2.01 1.00 -17.35
CA ILE A 87 3.37 1.54 -17.43
C ILE A 87 4.29 0.52 -18.10
N GLU A 88 5.11 0.96 -19.05
CA GLU A 88 6.15 0.12 -19.65
C GLU A 88 7.42 0.17 -18.80
N ILE A 89 7.87 -0.98 -18.31
CA ILE A 89 9.05 -1.15 -17.45
C ILE A 89 9.80 -2.40 -17.94
N ASP A 90 11.12 -2.31 -18.11
CA ASP A 90 11.98 -3.39 -18.63
C ASP A 90 11.48 -4.01 -19.95
N GLY A 91 10.83 -3.22 -20.82
CA GLY A 91 10.25 -3.71 -22.08
C GLY A 91 8.95 -4.50 -21.94
N GLY A 92 8.40 -4.60 -20.72
CA GLY A 92 7.11 -5.22 -20.44
C GLY A 92 6.07 -4.21 -19.96
N ARG A 93 4.82 -4.41 -20.36
CA ARG A 93 3.68 -3.64 -19.84
C ARG A 93 3.28 -4.19 -18.47
N ARG A 94 3.18 -3.31 -17.48
CA ARG A 94 2.79 -3.63 -16.10
C ARG A 94 1.64 -2.72 -15.64
N TYR A 95 0.85 -3.24 -14.71
CA TYR A 95 -0.42 -2.63 -14.30
C TYR A 95 -0.40 -2.30 -12.81
N PHE A 96 -0.86 -1.11 -12.47
CA PHE A 96 -0.80 -0.61 -11.10
C PHE A 96 -2.11 0.04 -10.70
N HIS A 97 -2.36 0.04 -9.40
CA HIS A 97 -3.38 0.85 -8.75
C HIS A 97 -2.70 1.83 -7.80
N GLY A 98 -3.24 3.05 -7.72
CA GLY A 98 -2.88 4.00 -6.69
C GLY A 98 -4.03 4.93 -6.31
N TYR A 99 -4.06 5.35 -5.05
CA TYR A 99 -4.99 6.34 -4.55
C TYR A 99 -4.45 7.75 -4.76
N CYS A 100 -5.12 8.53 -5.61
CA CYS A 100 -4.72 9.89 -5.95
C CYS A 100 -5.77 10.89 -5.44
N ASP A 101 -5.29 11.95 -4.78
CA ASP A 101 -6.10 13.13 -4.49
C ASP A 101 -6.24 14.00 -5.74
N LEU A 102 -7.43 14.05 -6.33
CA LEU A 102 -7.70 14.80 -7.56
C LEU A 102 -7.92 16.30 -7.35
N SER A 103 -7.97 16.78 -6.10
CA SER A 103 -7.90 18.22 -5.83
C SER A 103 -6.53 18.78 -6.22
N ASP A 104 -5.50 17.93 -6.19
CA ASP A 104 -4.17 18.18 -6.71
C ASP A 104 -4.05 17.63 -8.14
N LYS A 105 -4.11 18.54 -9.11
CA LYS A 105 -4.15 18.22 -10.54
C LYS A 105 -2.97 17.38 -11.04
N GLY A 106 -1.82 17.39 -10.34
CA GLY A 106 -0.63 16.62 -10.75
C GLY A 106 -0.44 15.33 -9.97
N SER A 107 -1.37 14.96 -9.09
CA SER A 107 -1.28 13.78 -8.23
C SER A 107 -1.16 12.46 -9.02
N PRO A 108 -1.97 12.20 -10.06
CA PRO A 108 -1.83 11.00 -10.88
C PRO A 108 -0.49 10.92 -11.61
N GLU A 109 -0.01 12.01 -12.20
CA GLU A 109 1.26 12.05 -12.90
C GLU A 109 2.44 11.78 -11.96
N ARG A 110 2.48 12.44 -10.80
CA ARG A 110 3.54 12.19 -9.81
C ARG A 110 3.50 10.77 -9.26
N MET A 111 2.30 10.19 -9.08
CA MET A 111 2.16 8.78 -8.72
C MET A 111 2.79 7.88 -9.78
N ARG A 112 2.44 8.08 -11.06
CA ARG A 112 3.01 7.31 -12.18
C ARG A 112 4.54 7.42 -12.23
N ASP A 113 5.08 8.64 -12.08
CA ASP A 113 6.51 8.88 -12.10
C ASP A 113 7.23 8.23 -10.91
N ALA A 114 6.60 8.24 -9.73
CA ALA A 114 7.11 7.55 -8.55
C ALA A 114 7.10 6.03 -8.70
N ILE A 115 6.05 5.45 -9.30
CA ILE A 115 5.98 4.02 -9.63
C ILE A 115 7.09 3.67 -10.61
N LEU A 116 7.21 4.40 -11.72
CA LEU A 116 8.24 4.18 -12.73
C LEU A 116 9.65 4.26 -12.12
N CYS A 117 9.94 5.31 -11.34
CA CYS A 117 11.23 5.47 -10.67
C CYS A 117 11.52 4.32 -9.69
N ARG A 118 10.52 3.86 -8.93
CA ARG A 118 10.69 2.78 -7.95
C ARG A 118 10.85 1.42 -8.60
N GLU A 119 10.08 1.15 -9.64
CA GLU A 119 10.03 -0.15 -10.30
C GLU A 119 11.14 -0.32 -11.34
N SER A 120 11.73 0.75 -11.88
CA SER A 120 12.88 0.66 -12.79
C SER A 120 14.24 0.52 -12.09
N ARG A 121 14.26 0.37 -10.75
CA ARG A 121 15.52 0.18 -10.01
C ARG A 121 16.17 -1.17 -10.35
N PRO A 122 17.50 -1.23 -10.55
CA PRO A 122 18.21 -2.49 -10.81
C PRO A 122 18.05 -3.52 -9.69
N VAL A 123 18.11 -3.05 -8.44
CA VAL A 123 17.82 -3.86 -7.25
C VAL A 123 16.50 -3.38 -6.66
N ARG A 124 15.48 -4.24 -6.70
CA ARG A 124 14.12 -3.91 -6.27
C ARG A 124 13.86 -4.19 -4.78
N ALA A 125 14.89 -4.07 -3.94
CA ALA A 125 14.77 -4.34 -2.52
C ALA A 125 13.80 -3.41 -1.81
N MET A 126 12.93 -4.00 -1.00
CA MET A 126 12.00 -3.24 -0.18
C MET A 126 12.77 -2.44 0.87
N THR A 127 12.49 -1.14 0.95
CA THR A 127 12.95 -0.30 2.08
C THR A 127 12.28 -0.76 3.38
N ARG A 128 12.77 -0.29 4.52
CA ARG A 128 12.15 -0.61 5.82
C ARG A 128 10.67 -0.19 5.86
N GLU A 129 10.36 0.97 5.29
CA GLU A 129 9.00 1.51 5.19
C GLU A 129 8.12 0.62 4.31
N GLU A 130 8.61 0.21 3.14
CA GLU A 130 7.88 -0.71 2.25
C GLU A 130 7.63 -2.06 2.90
N ARG A 131 8.60 -2.58 3.67
CA ARG A 131 8.43 -3.82 4.45
C ARG A 131 7.34 -3.67 5.50
N ILE A 132 7.30 -2.53 6.21
CA ILE A 132 6.25 -2.22 7.19
C ILE A 132 4.88 -2.15 6.52
N GLU A 133 4.76 -1.44 5.39
CA GLU A 133 3.50 -1.34 4.65
C GLU A 133 3.05 -2.70 4.10
N HIS A 134 3.99 -3.51 3.62
CA HIS A 134 3.73 -4.85 3.12
C HIS A 134 3.28 -5.79 4.25
N ILE A 135 3.92 -5.77 5.42
CA ILE A 135 3.48 -6.53 6.59
C ILE A 135 2.05 -6.14 6.96
N TRP A 136 1.75 -4.85 6.99
CA TRP A 136 0.37 -4.41 7.22
C TRP A 136 -0.57 -5.02 6.18
N SER A 137 -0.26 -4.90 4.89
CA SER A 137 -1.07 -5.43 3.78
C SER A 137 -1.31 -6.93 3.83
N SER A 138 -0.27 -7.70 4.13
CA SER A 138 -0.28 -9.16 4.03
C SER A 138 -0.86 -9.82 5.28
N THR A 139 -0.82 -9.13 6.42
CA THR A 139 -1.44 -9.60 7.66
C THR A 139 -2.96 -9.67 7.50
N HIS A 140 -3.56 -10.77 7.95
CA HIS A 140 -5.02 -10.95 7.91
C HIS A 140 -5.71 -9.88 8.76
N ASP A 141 -6.92 -9.49 8.39
CA ASP A 141 -7.65 -8.40 9.05
C ASP A 141 -7.91 -8.72 10.53
N GLU A 142 -8.21 -9.97 10.87
CA GLU A 142 -8.37 -10.43 12.26
C GLU A 142 -7.08 -10.39 13.09
N TYR A 143 -5.93 -10.33 12.42
CA TYR A 143 -4.60 -10.33 13.04
C TYR A 143 -3.90 -8.98 12.85
N ARG A 144 -4.61 -7.90 12.57
CA ARG A 144 -4.04 -6.55 12.59
C ARG A 144 -5.06 -5.59 13.19
N GLY A 145 -4.63 -4.40 13.55
CA GLY A 145 -5.56 -3.42 14.10
C GLY A 145 -4.93 -2.09 14.41
N TYR A 146 -5.63 -1.33 15.24
CA TYR A 146 -5.19 -0.03 15.72
C TYR A 146 -5.14 -0.04 17.24
N ALA A 147 -4.13 0.64 17.79
CA ALA A 147 -3.99 0.84 19.22
C ALA A 147 -5.21 1.61 19.77
N GLY A 148 -6.03 0.92 20.57
CA GLY A 148 -7.22 1.49 21.23
C GLY A 148 -6.93 2.03 22.63
N GLU A 149 -7.97 2.14 23.45
CA GLU A 149 -7.93 2.80 24.77
C GLU A 149 -6.92 2.20 25.77
N ARG A 150 -6.65 0.89 25.63
CA ARG A 150 -5.68 0.14 26.46
C ARG A 150 -4.22 0.58 26.23
N TRP A 151 -3.94 1.31 25.14
CA TRP A 151 -2.62 1.86 24.86
C TRP A 151 -2.46 3.27 25.46
N PRO A 152 -1.22 3.68 25.83
CA PRO A 152 -0.93 5.06 26.17
C PRO A 152 -1.43 6.02 25.11
N GLU A 153 -1.90 7.21 25.49
CA GLU A 153 -2.56 8.16 24.58
C GLU A 153 -1.74 8.48 23.33
N ARG A 154 -0.42 8.65 23.50
CA ARG A 154 0.54 8.89 22.40
C ARG A 154 0.60 7.79 21.33
N HIS A 155 0.08 6.61 21.63
CA HIS A 155 0.07 5.45 20.73
C HIS A 155 -1.31 5.15 20.16
N ARG A 156 -2.39 5.78 20.67
CA ARG A 156 -3.74 5.52 20.18
C ARG A 156 -3.86 5.88 18.69
N GLY A 157 -4.59 5.04 17.95
CA GLY A 157 -4.77 5.20 16.50
C GLY A 157 -3.57 4.80 15.63
N LYS A 158 -2.47 4.30 16.23
CA LYS A 158 -1.34 3.72 15.49
C LYS A 158 -1.59 2.27 15.14
N ARG A 159 -1.03 1.80 14.02
CA ARG A 159 -1.18 0.42 13.53
C ARG A 159 -0.50 -0.58 14.46
N THR A 160 -1.16 -1.69 14.72
CA THR A 160 -0.68 -2.80 15.56
C THR A 160 -0.73 -4.13 14.81
N VAL A 161 0.23 -5.01 15.14
CA VAL A 161 0.26 -6.39 14.65
C VAL A 161 0.64 -7.33 15.80
N PRO A 162 0.15 -8.59 15.79
CA PRO A 162 0.54 -9.60 16.75
C PRO A 162 2.01 -9.90 16.56
N PHE A 163 2.70 -10.20 17.64
CA PHE A 163 4.10 -10.56 17.64
C PHE A 163 4.28 -11.76 18.53
N TYR A 164 5.06 -12.73 18.08
CA TYR A 164 5.40 -13.92 18.85
C TYR A 164 6.87 -13.82 19.27
N ASP A 165 7.11 -13.69 20.57
CA ASP A 165 8.45 -13.56 21.13
C ASP A 165 9.06 -14.89 21.60
N GLY A 166 8.35 -16.01 21.41
CA GLY A 166 8.80 -17.35 21.78
C GLY A 166 8.91 -17.63 23.29
N ARG A 167 8.93 -16.61 24.15
CA ARG A 167 9.18 -16.73 25.59
C ARG A 167 8.00 -16.27 26.46
N GLU A 168 7.30 -15.22 26.07
CA GLU A 168 6.16 -14.62 26.80
C GLU A 168 4.81 -14.82 26.06
N GLY A 169 4.84 -15.36 24.84
CA GLY A 169 3.65 -15.78 24.09
C GLY A 169 3.32 -14.87 22.91
N THR A 170 2.04 -14.76 22.57
CA THR A 170 1.56 -13.87 21.51
C THR A 170 1.21 -12.51 22.10
N GLY A 171 2.09 -11.53 21.91
CA GLY A 171 1.86 -10.13 22.25
C GLY A 171 1.32 -9.31 21.07
N VAL A 172 1.09 -8.02 21.28
CA VAL A 172 0.75 -7.04 20.23
C VAL A 172 1.76 -5.91 20.28
N LYS A 173 2.36 -5.56 19.14
CA LYS A 173 3.32 -4.45 19.01
C LYS A 173 2.81 -3.39 18.05
N LEU A 174 3.27 -2.15 18.25
CA LEU A 174 3.13 -1.10 17.26
C LEU A 174 3.95 -1.46 16.03
N LEU A 175 3.32 -1.36 14.86
CA LEU A 175 3.93 -1.73 13.59
C LEU A 175 5.19 -0.90 13.28
N GLU A 176 5.17 0.38 13.64
CA GLU A 176 6.32 1.29 13.48
C GLU A 176 7.54 0.90 14.35
N ASN A 177 7.30 0.24 15.49
CA ASN A 177 8.30 -0.11 16.48
C ASN A 177 8.90 -1.50 16.27
N LEU A 178 8.53 -2.21 15.20
CA LEU A 178 9.16 -3.47 14.87
C LEU A 178 10.65 -3.25 14.56
N THR A 179 11.50 -4.05 15.20
CA THR A 179 12.93 -4.10 14.87
C THR A 179 13.16 -4.80 13.54
N ASP A 180 14.34 -4.62 12.94
CA ASP A 180 14.64 -5.23 11.63
C ASP A 180 14.58 -6.76 11.64
N ALA A 181 14.97 -7.38 12.77
CA ALA A 181 14.85 -8.83 12.96
C ALA A 181 13.39 -9.29 12.99
N GLU A 182 12.50 -8.51 13.63
CA GLU A 182 11.07 -8.81 13.71
C GLU A 182 10.37 -8.58 12.37
N ILE A 183 10.77 -7.53 11.64
CA ILE A 183 10.33 -7.29 10.27
C ILE A 183 10.72 -8.48 9.39
N ALA A 184 11.98 -8.91 9.43
CA ALA A 184 12.45 -10.07 8.67
C ALA A 184 11.67 -11.34 9.03
N ALA A 185 11.39 -11.59 10.31
CA ALA A 185 10.61 -12.76 10.72
C ALA A 185 9.18 -12.78 10.16
N LYS A 186 8.56 -11.61 10.02
CA LYS A 186 7.19 -11.45 9.51
C LYS A 186 7.07 -11.49 7.99
N LEU A 187 8.15 -11.24 7.27
CA LEU A 187 8.14 -11.31 5.81
C LEU A 187 8.17 -12.78 5.33
N PRO A 188 7.49 -13.10 4.21
CA PRO A 188 7.68 -14.36 3.51
C PRO A 188 9.17 -14.60 3.21
N VAL A 189 9.63 -15.87 3.23
CA VAL A 189 11.05 -16.23 3.09
C VAL A 189 11.73 -15.52 1.91
N HIS A 190 11.09 -15.51 0.74
CA HIS A 190 11.61 -14.87 -0.49
C HIS A 190 11.68 -13.34 -0.43
N LEU A 191 11.10 -12.70 0.60
CA LEU A 191 11.14 -11.26 0.85
C LEU A 191 12.02 -10.89 2.07
N ARG A 192 12.53 -11.87 2.82
CA ARG A 192 13.38 -11.63 4.01
C ARG A 192 14.77 -11.14 3.63
N TYR A 193 15.32 -11.77 2.59
CA TYR A 193 16.64 -11.53 2.05
C TYR A 193 16.48 -11.41 0.54
N LEU A 194 16.81 -10.25 -0.02
CA LEU A 194 17.27 -10.25 -1.41
C LEU A 194 18.75 -10.61 -1.35
N PRO A 195 19.24 -11.43 -2.29
CA PRO A 195 20.66 -11.75 -2.32
C PRO A 195 21.41 -10.42 -2.27
N ASP A 196 22.37 -10.33 -1.34
CA ASP A 196 23.41 -9.31 -1.42
C ASP A 196 23.78 -9.20 -2.89
N ALA A 197 23.74 -7.99 -3.44
CA ALA A 197 24.29 -7.76 -4.75
C ALA A 197 25.66 -8.44 -4.73
N ILE A 198 25.80 -9.55 -5.46
CA ILE A 198 27.10 -10.17 -5.69
C ILE A 198 27.85 -9.05 -6.39
N ALA A 199 28.70 -8.37 -5.62
CA ALA A 199 29.54 -7.32 -6.13
C ALA A 199 30.34 -7.93 -7.28
N ALA A 200 30.25 -7.27 -8.42
CA ALA A 200 31.06 -7.56 -9.60
C ALA A 200 32.56 -7.45 -9.28
#